data_AF-A0A7W0XRY3-F1
#
_entry.id   AF-A0A7W0XRY3-F1
#
_cell.length_a   1.000
_cell.length_b   1.000
_cell.length_c   1.000
_cell.angle_alpha   90.00
_cell.angle_beta   90.00
_cell.angle_gamma   90.00
#
_symmetry.space_group_name_H-M   'P 1'
#
loop_
_entity.id
_entity.type
_entity.pdbx_description
1 polymer ?
#
loop_
_entity_poly.entity_id
_entity_poly.type
_entity_poly.pdbx_seq_one_letter_code
_entity_poly.pdbx_strand_id
1 'polypeptide(L)'
;MTEGGRFYRVYENLDELVSVVETARGVLVSGSCVVPRGHVLDLLDDLREALPAEMEEARSILEQRTDLLVTAEDDSRRMVAEARAEAYRLMTEAQDASEQGLAMARGQAESTVAAARTEAQALAQQGREDYERAVHAGRSEHDRLVSDTDVHHSAAARSQQLVAEATARAERITADADAYVETRLSEFAETLAKILRSVEAGRGRLRGRGSDGPPLYDQDGRG
;
A
#
# COMPACT_ATOMS: atom_id res chain seq x y z
N MET A 1 6.79 -56.64 -65.81
CA MET A 1 7.36 -57.99 -66.08
C MET A 1 7.21 -58.79 -64.80
N THR A 2 6.20 -59.65 -64.77
CA THR A 2 5.79 -60.45 -63.61
C THR A 2 6.87 -61.45 -63.23
N GLU A 3 7.12 -61.62 -61.92
CA GLU A 3 8.17 -62.48 -61.37
C GLU A 3 8.15 -63.92 -61.87
N GLY A 4 6.96 -64.45 -62.20
CA GLY A 4 6.82 -65.76 -62.85
C GLY A 4 7.70 -65.91 -64.09
N GLY A 5 7.87 -64.86 -64.90
CA GLY A 5 8.71 -64.90 -66.11
C GLY A 5 10.21 -65.00 -65.86
N ARG A 6 10.71 -64.74 -64.64
CA ARG A 6 12.12 -64.98 -64.29
C ARG A 6 12.36 -66.41 -63.79
N PHE A 7 11.40 -66.99 -63.08
CA PHE A 7 11.47 -68.40 -62.65
C PHE A 7 11.40 -69.36 -63.84
N TYR A 8 10.50 -69.10 -64.80
CA TYR A 8 10.45 -69.90 -66.04
C TYR A 8 11.78 -69.91 -66.80
N ARG A 9 12.55 -68.80 -66.79
CA ARG A 9 13.88 -68.78 -67.41
C ARG A 9 14.92 -69.63 -66.68
N VAL A 10 14.83 -69.76 -65.36
CA VAL A 10 15.78 -70.59 -64.61
C VAL A 10 15.59 -72.06 -64.99
N TYR A 11 14.34 -72.51 -65.13
CA TYR A 11 14.01 -73.86 -65.59
C TYR A 11 14.38 -74.09 -67.05
N GLU A 12 14.07 -73.15 -67.94
CA GLU A 12 14.47 -73.23 -69.35
C GLU A 12 15.99 -73.33 -69.50
N ASN A 13 16.75 -72.53 -68.74
CA ASN A 13 18.21 -72.58 -68.76
C ASN A 13 18.75 -73.90 -68.20
N LEU A 14 18.10 -74.49 -67.18
CA LEU A 14 18.50 -75.77 -66.60
C LEU A 14 18.27 -76.91 -67.58
N ASP A 15 17.10 -76.94 -68.22
CA ASP A 15 16.73 -77.93 -69.25
C ASP A 15 17.62 -77.80 -70.49
N GLU A 16 17.97 -76.57 -70.89
CA GLU A 16 18.93 -76.30 -71.95
C GLU A 16 20.34 -76.77 -71.55
N LEU A 17 20.77 -76.55 -70.30
CA LEU A 17 22.06 -77.03 -69.81
C LEU A 17 22.15 -78.56 -69.82
N VAL A 18 21.09 -79.25 -69.39
CA VAL A 18 20.97 -80.71 -69.45
C VAL A 18 21.10 -81.17 -70.90
N SER A 19 20.33 -80.56 -71.82
CA SER A 19 20.39 -80.90 -73.25
C SER A 19 21.77 -80.68 -73.88
N VAL A 20 22.46 -79.59 -73.50
CA VAL A 20 23.83 -79.30 -73.96
C VAL A 20 24.81 -80.35 -73.45
N VAL A 21 24.74 -80.74 -72.17
CA VAL A 21 25.61 -81.77 -71.58
C VAL A 21 25.32 -83.16 -72.16
N GLU A 22 24.05 -83.45 -72.49
CA GLU A 22 23.63 -84.69 -73.13
C GLU A 22 24.07 -84.83 -74.59
N THR A 23 24.18 -83.72 -75.31
CA THR A 23 24.58 -83.73 -76.74
C THR A 23 26.06 -83.41 -76.95
N ALA A 24 26.76 -82.99 -75.89
CA ALA A 24 28.19 -82.70 -75.92
C ALA A 24 29.02 -83.91 -76.37
N ARG A 25 29.84 -83.70 -77.40
CA ARG A 25 30.81 -84.69 -77.88
C ARG A 25 32.08 -84.63 -77.05
N GLY A 26 32.53 -85.78 -76.55
CA GLY A 26 33.83 -85.91 -75.90
C GLY A 26 34.97 -85.68 -76.89
N VAL A 27 35.81 -84.69 -76.61
CA VAL A 27 37.03 -84.44 -77.37
C VAL A 27 38.22 -84.55 -76.41
N LEU A 28 39.22 -85.35 -76.76
CA LEU A 28 40.52 -85.37 -76.08
C LEU A 28 41.30 -84.13 -76.53
N VAL A 29 41.34 -83.10 -75.69
CA VAL A 29 42.23 -81.96 -75.90
C VAL A 29 43.02 -81.71 -74.62
N SER A 30 44.34 -81.85 -74.71
CA SER A 30 45.27 -81.61 -73.61
C SER A 30 45.25 -80.12 -73.24
N GLY A 31 44.57 -79.78 -72.15
CA GLY A 31 44.45 -78.40 -71.66
C GLY A 31 43.12 -78.08 -71.00
N SER A 32 42.09 -78.89 -71.21
CA SER A 32 40.75 -78.69 -70.64
C SER A 32 40.44 -79.71 -69.53
N CYS A 33 39.75 -79.25 -68.49
CA CYS A 33 39.24 -80.10 -67.41
C CYS A 33 38.31 -81.19 -67.98
N VAL A 34 38.61 -82.47 -67.72
CA VAL A 34 37.76 -83.60 -68.10
C VAL A 34 36.72 -83.80 -67.00
N VAL A 35 35.46 -83.49 -67.29
CA VAL A 35 34.36 -83.66 -66.35
C VAL A 35 33.58 -84.94 -66.68
N PRO A 36 33.38 -85.87 -65.72
CA PRO A 36 32.57 -87.05 -65.95
C PRO A 36 31.13 -86.66 -66.25
N ARG A 37 30.70 -86.85 -67.50
CA ARG A 37 29.36 -86.45 -67.97
C ARG A 37 28.22 -87.00 -67.10
N GLY A 38 28.30 -88.26 -66.67
CA GLY A 38 27.30 -88.86 -65.79
C GLY A 38 27.13 -88.08 -64.49
N HIS A 39 28.26 -87.77 -63.82
CA HIS A 39 28.25 -87.01 -62.57
C HIS A 39 27.70 -85.58 -62.73
N VAL A 40 27.91 -84.93 -63.89
CA VAL A 40 27.34 -83.60 -64.17
C VAL A 40 25.83 -83.68 -64.34
N LEU A 41 25.34 -84.70 -65.06
CA LEU A 41 23.91 -84.90 -65.24
C LEU A 41 23.23 -85.22 -63.90
N ASP A 42 23.84 -86.08 -63.07
CA ASP A 42 23.34 -86.37 -61.72
C ASP A 42 23.20 -85.08 -60.88
N LEU A 43 24.23 -84.21 -60.90
CA LEU A 43 24.17 -82.92 -60.18
C LEU A 43 23.13 -81.94 -60.75
N LEU A 44 22.88 -81.97 -62.07
CA LEU A 44 21.85 -81.15 -62.69
C LEU A 44 20.45 -81.67 -62.39
N ASP A 45 20.27 -82.99 -62.30
CA ASP A 45 19.03 -83.62 -61.88
C ASP A 45 18.74 -83.33 -60.40
N ASP A 46 19.75 -83.42 -59.53
CA ASP A 46 19.65 -83.02 -58.11
C ASP A 46 19.24 -81.54 -57.97
N LEU A 47 19.85 -80.65 -58.78
CA LEU A 47 19.47 -79.23 -58.82
C LEU A 47 18.05 -79.04 -59.35
N ARG A 48 17.65 -79.80 -60.37
CA ARG A 48 16.30 -79.73 -60.95
C ARG A 48 15.23 -80.16 -59.94
N GLU A 49 15.54 -81.13 -59.08
CA GLU A 49 14.64 -81.64 -58.06
C GLU A 49 14.56 -80.72 -56.82
N ALA A 50 15.70 -80.17 -56.37
CA ALA A 50 15.76 -79.37 -55.14
C ALA A 50 15.39 -77.89 -55.33
N LEU A 51 15.80 -77.25 -56.44
CA LEU A 51 15.60 -75.81 -56.66
C LEU A 51 14.12 -75.35 -56.64
N PRO A 52 13.14 -76.10 -57.17
CA PRO A 52 11.76 -75.65 -57.16
C PRO A 52 11.20 -75.39 -55.77
N ALA A 53 11.45 -76.30 -54.83
CA ALA A 53 10.96 -76.18 -53.47
C ALA A 53 11.58 -74.97 -52.76
N GLU A 54 12.91 -74.81 -52.88
CA GLU A 54 13.65 -73.70 -52.28
C GLU A 54 13.22 -72.33 -52.86
N MET A 55 12.97 -72.26 -54.17
CA MET A 55 12.51 -71.03 -54.82
C MET A 55 11.08 -70.64 -54.40
N GLU A 56 10.18 -71.61 -54.25
CA GLU A 56 8.81 -71.38 -53.77
C GLU A 56 8.81 -70.94 -52.31
N GLU A 57 9.66 -71.54 -51.46
CA GLU A 57 9.83 -71.13 -50.07
C GLU A 57 10.39 -69.70 -49.96
N ALA A 58 11.45 -69.39 -50.71
CA ALA A 58 12.01 -68.04 -50.76
C ALA A 58 10.99 -67.00 -51.21
N ARG A 59 10.13 -67.34 -52.18
CA ARG A 59 9.03 -66.49 -52.62
C ARG A 59 8.00 -66.27 -51.53
N SER A 60 7.56 -67.33 -50.84
CA SER A 60 6.61 -67.22 -49.74
C SER A 60 7.13 -66.30 -48.63
N ILE A 61 8.42 -66.43 -48.29
CA ILE A 61 9.07 -65.55 -47.30
C ILE A 61 9.09 -64.10 -47.78
N LEU A 62 9.37 -63.83 -49.05
CA LEU A 62 9.36 -62.47 -49.61
C LEU A 62 7.96 -61.86 -49.63
N GLU A 63 6.95 -62.65 -49.98
CA GLU A 63 5.54 -62.24 -49.93
C GLU A 63 5.13 -61.92 -48.49
N GLN A 64 5.38 -62.83 -47.54
CA GLN A 64 5.12 -62.62 -46.11
C GLN A 64 5.85 -61.38 -45.56
N ARG A 65 7.13 -61.18 -45.93
CA ARG A 65 7.89 -59.98 -45.54
C ARG A 65 7.23 -58.71 -46.08
N THR A 66 6.75 -58.74 -47.32
CA THR A 66 6.11 -57.59 -47.94
C THR A 66 4.81 -57.25 -47.21
N ASP A 67 4.00 -58.24 -46.88
CA ASP A 67 2.76 -58.07 -46.11
C ASP A 67 3.04 -57.51 -44.70
N LEU A 68 4.09 -58.02 -44.04
CA LEU A 68 4.51 -57.52 -42.74
C LEU A 68 4.97 -56.06 -42.80
N LEU A 69 5.73 -55.68 -43.83
CA LEU A 69 6.18 -54.29 -44.01
C LEU A 69 5.01 -53.35 -44.26
N VAL A 70 4.06 -53.74 -45.10
CA VAL A 70 2.83 -52.95 -45.35
C VAL A 70 2.04 -52.78 -44.05
N THR A 71 1.82 -53.86 -43.30
CA THR A 71 1.11 -53.82 -42.02
C THR A 71 1.81 -52.92 -41.01
N ALA A 72 3.13 -53.06 -40.88
CA ALA A 72 3.93 -52.24 -39.95
C ALA A 72 3.93 -50.75 -40.34
N GLU A 73 3.97 -50.43 -41.64
CA GLU A 73 3.85 -49.04 -42.11
C GLU A 73 2.48 -48.45 -41.78
N ASP A 74 1.39 -49.20 -42.00
CA ASP A 74 0.04 -48.74 -41.67
C ASP A 74 -0.17 -48.58 -40.17
N ASP A 75 0.31 -49.52 -39.36
CA ASP A 75 0.27 -49.41 -37.89
C ASP A 75 1.08 -48.21 -37.39
N SER A 76 2.27 -47.98 -37.94
CA SER A 76 3.08 -46.82 -37.59
C SER A 76 2.39 -45.51 -37.98
N ARG A 77 1.78 -45.45 -39.17
CA ARG A 77 1.02 -44.27 -39.61
C ARG A 77 -0.16 -44.00 -38.69
N ARG A 78 -0.88 -45.06 -38.30
CA ARG A 78 -2.01 -44.98 -37.37
C ARG A 78 -1.57 -44.48 -35.99
N MET A 79 -0.51 -45.04 -35.40
CA MET A 79 0.03 -44.56 -34.12
C MET A 79 0.42 -43.09 -34.17
N VAL A 80 1.10 -42.64 -35.23
CA VAL A 80 1.49 -41.22 -35.36
C VAL A 80 0.27 -40.32 -35.49
N ALA A 81 -0.77 -40.76 -36.22
CA ALA A 81 -2.01 -40.01 -36.35
C ALA A 81 -2.75 -39.90 -35.01
N GLU A 82 -2.88 -41.01 -34.28
CA GLU A 82 -3.49 -41.06 -32.95
C GLU A 82 -2.72 -40.18 -31.95
N ALA A 83 -1.39 -40.31 -31.90
CA ALA A 83 -0.55 -39.51 -31.02
C ALA A 83 -0.64 -38.00 -31.32
N ARG A 84 -0.71 -37.62 -32.60
CA ARG A 84 -0.92 -36.22 -33.00
C ARG A 84 -2.30 -35.71 -32.59
N ALA A 85 -3.35 -36.50 -32.81
CA ALA A 85 -4.70 -36.12 -32.41
C ALA A 85 -4.80 -35.91 -30.89
N GLU A 86 -4.19 -36.80 -30.12
CA GLU A 86 -4.13 -36.70 -28.66
C GLU A 86 -3.33 -35.49 -28.20
N ALA A 87 -2.17 -35.22 -28.82
CA ALA A 87 -1.38 -34.03 -28.53
C ALA A 87 -2.19 -32.74 -28.78
N TYR A 88 -2.93 -32.66 -29.89
CA TYR A 88 -3.80 -31.52 -30.16
C TYR A 88 -4.90 -31.38 -29.10
N ARG A 89 -5.55 -32.48 -28.71
CA ARG A 89 -6.58 -32.47 -27.66
C ARG A 89 -6.04 -31.93 -26.34
N LEU A 90 -4.89 -32.44 -25.88
CA LEU A 90 -4.26 -32.00 -24.65
C LEU A 90 -3.80 -30.54 -24.71
N MET A 91 -3.28 -30.09 -25.86
CA MET A 91 -2.90 -28.68 -26.04
C MET A 91 -4.11 -27.76 -25.96
N THR A 92 -5.22 -28.11 -26.61
CA THR A 92 -6.46 -27.33 -26.54
C THR A 92 -7.00 -27.29 -25.10
N GLU A 93 -7.07 -28.44 -24.42
CA GLU A 93 -7.51 -28.50 -23.03
C GLU A 93 -6.62 -27.68 -22.09
N ALA A 94 -5.30 -27.73 -22.29
CA ALA A 94 -4.35 -26.94 -21.51
C ALA A 94 -4.48 -25.43 -21.78
N GLN A 95 -4.73 -25.04 -23.04
CA GLN A 95 -4.99 -23.66 -23.43
C GLN A 95 -6.28 -23.15 -22.78
N ASP A 96 -7.38 -23.90 -22.90
CA ASP A 96 -8.67 -23.55 -22.28
C ASP A 96 -8.56 -23.42 -20.76
N ALA A 97 -7.90 -24.38 -20.10
CA ALA A 97 -7.67 -24.32 -18.66
C ALA A 97 -6.81 -23.11 -18.26
N SER A 98 -5.80 -22.76 -19.07
CA SER A 98 -4.95 -21.59 -18.85
C SER A 98 -5.75 -20.29 -18.99
N GLU A 99 -6.56 -20.17 -20.04
CA GLU A 99 -7.41 -18.99 -20.26
C GLU A 99 -8.43 -18.80 -19.12
N GLN A 100 -9.07 -19.89 -18.70
CA GLN A 100 -9.98 -19.88 -17.54
C GLN A 100 -9.25 -19.45 -16.27
N GLY A 101 -8.05 -20.00 -16.00
CA GLY A 101 -7.23 -19.62 -14.86
C GLY A 101 -6.85 -18.14 -14.87
N LEU A 102 -6.46 -17.60 -16.02
CA LEU A 102 -6.14 -16.18 -16.19
C LEU A 102 -7.37 -15.29 -16.00
N ALA A 103 -8.53 -15.69 -16.51
CA ALA A 103 -9.78 -14.95 -16.32
C ALA A 103 -10.20 -14.90 -14.84
N MET A 104 -10.12 -16.04 -14.14
CA MET A 104 -10.40 -16.12 -12.70
C MET A 104 -9.43 -15.26 -11.89
N ALA A 105 -8.12 -15.37 -12.15
CA ALA A 105 -7.10 -14.58 -11.46
C ALA A 105 -7.29 -13.07 -11.67
N ARG A 106 -7.62 -12.65 -12.90
CA ARG A 106 -7.94 -11.25 -13.20
C ARG A 106 -9.18 -10.78 -12.46
N GLY A 107 -10.27 -11.54 -12.47
CA GLY A 107 -11.49 -11.18 -11.74
C GLY A 107 -11.27 -11.08 -10.23
N GLN A 108 -10.46 -11.96 -9.65
CA GLN A 108 -10.09 -11.89 -8.23
C GLN A 108 -9.19 -10.68 -7.92
N ALA A 109 -8.23 -10.36 -8.79
CA ALA A 109 -7.38 -9.19 -8.64
C ALA A 109 -8.21 -7.89 -8.71
N GLU A 110 -9.12 -7.79 -9.67
CA GLU A 110 -10.03 -6.65 -9.83
C GLU A 110 -10.92 -6.46 -8.61
N SER A 111 -11.53 -7.54 -8.08
CA SER A 111 -12.37 -7.45 -6.89
C SER A 111 -11.57 -7.07 -5.64
N THR A 112 -10.35 -7.58 -5.49
CA THR A 112 -9.45 -7.22 -4.38
C THR A 112 -9.06 -5.74 -4.44
N VAL A 113 -8.69 -5.24 -5.63
CA VAL A 113 -8.36 -3.82 -5.83
C VAL A 113 -9.58 -2.93 -5.59
N ALA A 114 -10.77 -3.35 -6.02
CA ALA A 114 -12.01 -2.60 -5.79
C ALA A 114 -12.37 -2.54 -4.29
N ALA A 115 -12.23 -3.65 -3.56
CA ALA A 115 -12.45 -3.70 -2.12
C ALA A 115 -11.46 -2.80 -1.38
N ALA A 116 -10.17 -2.90 -1.68
CA ALA A 116 -9.12 -2.09 -1.09
C ALA A 116 -9.31 -0.59 -1.36
N ARG A 117 -9.75 -0.21 -2.57
CA ARG A 117 -10.07 1.19 -2.90
C ARG A 117 -11.25 1.71 -2.08
N THR A 118 -12.31 0.92 -1.95
CA THR A 118 -13.48 1.28 -1.13
C THR A 118 -13.08 1.49 0.33
N GLU A 119 -12.29 0.58 0.89
CA GLU A 119 -11.79 0.67 2.27
C GLU A 119 -10.89 1.89 2.47
N ALA A 120 -9.94 2.13 1.56
CA ALA A 120 -9.07 3.31 1.62
C ALA A 120 -9.86 4.62 1.55
N GLN A 121 -10.90 4.69 0.71
CA GLN A 121 -11.78 5.84 0.64
C GLN A 121 -12.57 6.06 1.93
N ALA A 122 -13.09 4.98 2.53
CA ALA A 122 -13.80 5.04 3.80
C ALA A 122 -12.87 5.54 4.93
N LEU A 123 -11.66 5.00 5.01
CA LEU A 123 -10.66 5.43 6.01
C LEU A 123 -10.25 6.89 5.81
N ALA A 124 -10.06 7.33 4.56
CA ALA A 124 -9.74 8.71 4.25
C ALA A 124 -10.90 9.67 4.55
N GLN A 125 -12.15 9.23 4.36
CA GLN A 125 -13.33 10.00 4.75
C GLN A 125 -13.43 10.12 6.27
N GLN A 126 -13.34 9.00 6.98
CA GLN A 126 -13.35 8.98 8.44
C GLN A 126 -12.22 9.85 9.01
N GLY A 127 -11.00 9.71 8.49
CA GLY A 127 -9.86 10.52 8.93
C GLY A 127 -10.06 12.02 8.72
N ARG A 128 -10.74 12.42 7.63
CA ARG A 128 -11.11 13.83 7.41
C ARG A 128 -12.12 14.32 8.43
N GLU A 129 -13.16 13.54 8.70
CA GLU A 129 -14.17 13.88 9.70
C GLU A 129 -13.56 13.99 11.11
N ASP A 130 -12.69 13.05 11.47
CA ASP A 130 -11.99 13.04 12.76
C ASP A 130 -11.08 14.26 12.90
N TYR A 131 -10.34 14.59 11.84
CA TYR A 131 -9.50 15.78 11.77
C TYR A 131 -10.32 17.07 11.94
N GLU A 132 -11.43 17.20 11.22
CA GLU A 132 -12.30 18.38 11.31
C GLU A 132 -12.88 18.55 12.72
N ARG A 133 -13.32 17.46 13.35
CA ARG A 133 -13.80 17.48 14.74
C ARG A 133 -12.70 17.91 15.70
N ALA A 134 -11.49 17.37 15.56
CA ALA A 134 -10.35 17.74 16.41
C ALA A 134 -9.95 19.21 16.26
N VAL A 135 -9.90 19.71 15.03
CA VAL A 135 -9.61 21.13 14.76
C VAL A 135 -10.69 22.03 15.33
N HIS A 136 -11.97 21.68 15.16
CA HIS A 136 -13.07 22.46 15.72
C HIS A 136 -12.99 22.49 17.25
N ALA A 137 -12.81 21.34 17.90
CA ALA A 137 -12.66 21.26 19.36
C ALA A 137 -11.47 22.09 19.86
N GLY A 138 -10.32 22.00 19.18
CA GLY A 138 -9.12 22.77 19.50
C GLY A 138 -9.32 24.27 19.37
N ARG A 139 -10.02 24.73 18.33
CA ARG A 139 -10.35 26.16 18.15
C ARG A 139 -11.31 26.66 19.23
N SER A 140 -12.37 25.91 19.53
CA SER A 140 -13.31 26.30 20.59
C SER A 140 -12.63 26.40 21.95
N GLU A 141 -11.75 25.47 22.29
CA GLU A 141 -11.00 25.52 23.55
C GLU A 141 -9.97 26.65 23.57
N HIS A 142 -9.28 26.89 22.45
CA HIS A 142 -8.39 28.04 22.30
C HIS A 142 -9.13 29.36 22.57
N ASP A 143 -10.28 29.56 21.92
CA ASP A 143 -11.06 30.79 22.07
C ASP A 143 -11.54 30.97 23.52
N ARG A 144 -11.90 29.87 24.20
CA ARG A 144 -12.24 29.88 25.63
C ARG A 144 -11.06 30.34 26.49
N LEU A 145 -9.87 29.77 26.27
CA LEU A 145 -8.65 30.10 27.03
C LEU A 145 -8.20 31.55 26.79
N VAL A 146 -8.31 32.06 25.57
CA VAL A 146 -8.04 33.47 25.25
C VAL A 146 -9.00 34.38 26.00
N SER A 147 -10.30 34.09 25.95
CA SER A 147 -11.31 34.87 26.69
C SER A 147 -11.06 34.86 28.20
N ASP A 148 -10.76 33.70 28.80
CA ASP A 148 -10.44 33.59 30.22
C ASP A 148 -9.20 34.45 30.57
N THR A 149 -8.17 34.39 29.73
CA THR A 149 -6.93 35.17 29.90
C THR A 149 -7.17 36.68 29.78
N ASP A 150 -7.97 37.11 28.81
CA ASP A 150 -8.33 38.52 28.61
C ASP A 150 -9.13 39.08 29.79
N VAL A 151 -10.06 38.29 30.33
CA VAL A 151 -10.80 38.65 31.55
C VAL A 151 -9.85 38.78 32.73
N HIS A 152 -8.90 37.86 32.91
CA HIS A 152 -7.91 37.94 33.97
C HIS A 152 -7.03 39.19 33.87
N HIS A 153 -6.51 39.51 32.69
CA HIS A 153 -5.71 40.72 32.48
C HIS A 153 -6.52 41.99 32.70
N SER A 154 -7.75 42.05 32.18
CA SER A 154 -8.64 43.21 32.34
C SER A 154 -9.03 43.43 33.80
N ALA A 155 -9.34 42.36 34.53
CA ALA A 155 -9.64 42.43 35.97
C ALA A 155 -8.42 42.87 36.79
N ALA A 156 -7.22 42.38 36.46
CA ALA A 156 -5.99 42.80 37.12
C ALA A 156 -5.71 44.30 36.90
N ALA A 157 -5.84 44.77 35.66
CA ALA A 157 -5.67 46.19 35.32
C ALA A 157 -6.70 47.08 36.05
N ARG A 158 -7.97 46.68 36.06
CA ARG A 158 -9.03 47.43 36.77
C ARG A 158 -8.81 47.46 38.28
N SER A 159 -8.32 46.37 38.85
CA SER A 159 -7.99 46.29 40.28
C SER A 159 -6.86 47.24 40.65
N GLN A 160 -5.78 47.27 39.85
CA GLN A 160 -4.67 48.22 40.03
C GLN A 160 -5.14 49.67 39.96
N GLN A 161 -6.02 49.99 38.99
CA GLN A 161 -6.61 51.32 38.87
C GLN A 161 -7.45 51.70 40.10
N LEU A 162 -8.33 50.80 40.57
CA LEU A 162 -9.16 51.03 41.76
C LEU A 162 -8.31 51.26 43.00
N VAL A 163 -7.23 50.49 43.18
CA VAL A 163 -6.29 50.68 44.27
C VAL A 163 -5.64 52.07 44.18
N ALA A 164 -5.14 52.45 43.01
CA ALA A 164 -4.54 53.78 42.81
C ALA A 164 -5.54 54.92 43.08
N GLU A 165 -6.78 54.81 42.60
CA GLU A 165 -7.85 55.79 42.84
C GLU A 165 -8.21 55.89 44.33
N ALA A 166 -8.29 54.75 45.02
CA ALA A 166 -8.59 54.69 46.45
C ALA A 166 -7.46 55.30 47.28
N THR A 167 -6.20 55.01 46.97
CA THR A 167 -5.03 55.61 47.62
C THR A 167 -5.02 57.12 47.42
N ALA A 168 -5.18 57.60 46.18
CA ALA A 168 -5.24 59.04 45.89
C ALA A 168 -6.45 59.73 46.55
N ARG A 169 -7.57 59.03 46.75
CA ARG A 169 -8.72 59.55 47.50
C ARG A 169 -8.44 59.61 49.00
N ALA A 170 -7.81 58.58 49.56
CA ALA A 170 -7.43 58.56 50.98
C ALA A 170 -6.46 59.70 51.29
N GLU A 171 -5.42 59.88 50.46
CA GLU A 171 -4.46 61.00 50.59
C GLU A 171 -5.15 62.36 50.55
N ARG A 172 -6.13 62.55 49.64
CA ARG A 172 -6.93 63.78 49.60
C ARG A 172 -7.77 63.99 50.86
N ILE A 173 -8.46 62.96 51.34
CA ILE A 173 -9.28 63.07 52.56
C ILE A 173 -8.40 63.42 53.76
N THR A 174 -7.21 62.81 53.88
CA THR A 174 -6.26 63.14 54.95
C THR A 174 -5.81 64.60 54.83
N ALA A 175 -5.42 65.05 53.64
CA ALA A 175 -5.01 66.45 53.43
C ALA A 175 -6.14 67.45 53.73
N ASP A 176 -7.38 67.15 53.30
CA ASP A 176 -8.55 67.99 53.59
C ASP A 176 -8.87 68.03 55.09
N ALA A 177 -8.75 66.90 55.79
CA ALA A 177 -8.95 66.82 57.23
C ALA A 177 -7.88 67.61 58.00
N ASP A 178 -6.60 67.48 57.63
CA ASP A 178 -5.50 68.22 58.22
C ASP A 178 -5.69 69.74 58.01
N ALA A 179 -6.05 70.17 56.80
CA ALA A 179 -6.32 71.57 56.49
C ALA A 179 -7.52 72.12 57.27
N TYR A 180 -8.58 71.32 57.43
CA TYR A 180 -9.74 71.69 58.23
C TYR A 180 -9.38 71.84 59.71
N VAL A 181 -8.63 70.89 60.29
CA VAL A 181 -8.16 70.96 61.68
C VAL A 181 -7.34 72.22 61.90
N GLU A 182 -6.39 72.53 61.01
CA GLU A 182 -5.56 73.73 61.10
C GLU A 182 -6.39 75.02 61.06
N THR A 183 -7.37 75.08 60.15
CA THR A 183 -8.29 76.22 60.03
C THR A 183 -9.09 76.41 61.33
N ARG A 184 -9.67 75.34 61.87
CA ARG A 184 -10.47 75.40 63.11
C ARG A 184 -9.61 75.76 64.31
N LEU A 185 -8.39 75.23 64.42
CA LEU A 185 -7.45 75.59 65.49
C LEU A 185 -7.08 77.07 65.42
N SER A 186 -6.83 77.60 64.22
CA SER A 186 -6.55 79.03 64.00
C SER A 186 -7.73 79.92 64.41
N GLU A 187 -8.95 79.60 63.97
CA GLU A 187 -10.18 80.32 64.38
C GLU A 187 -10.40 80.31 65.90
N PHE A 188 -10.13 79.16 66.54
CA PHE A 188 -10.19 79.04 68.00
C PHE A 188 -9.13 79.91 68.67
N ALA A 189 -7.89 79.90 68.19
CA ALA A 189 -6.80 80.72 68.71
C ALA A 189 -7.13 82.22 68.61
N GLU A 190 -7.68 82.68 67.48
CA GLU A 190 -8.13 84.06 67.32
C GLU A 190 -9.25 84.44 68.29
N THR A 191 -10.22 83.54 68.48
CA THR A 191 -11.34 83.75 69.40
C THR A 191 -10.85 83.86 70.84
N LEU A 192 -9.94 82.96 71.26
CA LEU A 192 -9.29 83.03 72.57
C LEU A 192 -8.51 84.33 72.74
N ALA A 193 -7.79 84.79 71.72
CA ALA A 193 -7.09 86.08 71.75
C ALA A 193 -8.05 87.27 71.89
N LYS A 194 -9.23 87.24 71.25
CA LYS A 194 -10.29 88.26 71.42
C LYS A 194 -10.85 88.24 72.85
N ILE A 195 -11.11 87.07 73.41
CA ILE A 195 -11.58 86.91 74.79
C ILE A 195 -10.53 87.45 75.77
N LEU A 196 -9.25 87.08 75.61
CA LEU A 196 -8.14 87.59 76.42
C LEU A 196 -8.06 89.12 76.38
N ARG A 197 -8.13 89.74 75.20
CA ARG A 197 -8.18 91.21 75.06
C ARG A 197 -9.38 91.84 75.78
N SER A 198 -10.55 91.20 75.72
CA SER A 198 -11.76 91.66 76.44
C SER A 198 -11.57 91.57 77.96
N VAL A 199 -10.97 90.49 78.46
CA VAL A 199 -10.64 90.29 79.88
C VAL A 199 -9.60 91.32 80.35
N GLU A 200 -8.57 91.58 79.54
CA GLU A 200 -7.56 92.61 79.82
C GLU A 200 -8.17 94.02 79.84
N ALA A 201 -9.06 94.35 78.89
CA ALA A 201 -9.79 95.62 78.89
C ALA A 201 -10.75 95.73 80.10
N GLY A 202 -11.39 94.63 80.52
CA GLY A 202 -12.18 94.56 81.74
C GLY A 202 -11.34 94.79 83.00
N ARG A 203 -10.15 94.17 83.07
CA ARG A 203 -9.16 94.42 84.12
C ARG A 203 -8.66 95.87 84.13
N GLY A 204 -8.43 96.46 82.96
CA GLY A 204 -8.07 97.88 82.82
C GLY A 204 -9.14 98.81 83.41
N ARG A 205 -10.43 98.53 83.14
CA ARG A 205 -11.56 99.25 83.73
C ARG A 205 -11.67 99.10 85.24
N LEU A 206 -11.37 97.91 85.78
CA LEU A 206 -11.32 97.70 87.23
C LEU A 206 -10.12 98.39 87.89
N ARG A 207 -8.98 98.48 87.20
CA ARG A 207 -7.83 99.27 87.66
C ARG A 207 -8.09 100.79 87.61
N GLY A 208 -8.87 101.27 86.65
CA GLY A 208 -9.31 102.68 86.58
C GLY A 208 -10.38 103.08 87.61
N ARG A 209 -11.09 102.11 88.21
CA ARG A 209 -12.11 102.34 89.24
C ARG A 209 -11.57 102.27 90.68
N GLY A 210 -10.25 102.12 90.83
CA GLY A 210 -9.54 102.15 92.12
C GLY A 210 -9.05 103.53 92.57
N SER A 211 -9.38 104.61 91.85
CA SER A 211 -8.98 105.98 92.18
C SER A 211 -10.12 106.98 91.92
N ASP A 212 -11.23 106.86 92.64
CA ASP A 212 -12.08 108.02 92.98
C ASP A 212 -13.10 107.65 94.07
N GLY A 213 -12.77 108.02 95.32
CA GLY A 213 -13.69 108.09 96.45
C GLY A 213 -13.86 109.57 96.82
N PRO A 214 -15.09 110.09 96.99
CA PRO A 214 -15.33 111.52 97.18
C PRO A 214 -15.01 112.01 98.61
N PRO A 215 -14.56 113.26 98.80
CA PRO A 215 -14.26 113.84 100.10
C PRO A 215 -15.52 114.41 100.79
N LEU A 216 -15.63 114.23 102.11
CA LEU A 216 -16.55 114.98 102.96
C LEU A 216 -15.82 116.20 103.55
N TYR A 217 -16.38 117.39 103.34
CA TYR A 217 -15.94 118.66 103.94
C TYR A 217 -16.69 118.96 105.25
N ASP A 218 -16.05 119.85 106.00
CA ASP A 218 -16.22 120.26 107.40
C ASP A 218 -17.22 121.43 107.61
N GLN A 219 -17.52 121.63 108.90
CA GLN A 219 -18.35 122.56 109.68
C GLN A 219 -18.80 123.96 109.17
N ASP A 220 -20.06 124.25 109.53
CA ASP A 220 -20.68 125.45 110.12
C ASP A 220 -20.33 126.90 109.69
N GLY A 221 -21.39 127.64 109.31
CA GLY A 221 -21.83 128.79 110.11
C GLY A 221 -22.00 130.18 109.43
N ARG A 222 -23.25 130.61 109.21
CA ARG A 222 -23.93 131.82 109.78
C ARG A 222 -24.91 132.49 108.81
N GLY A 223 -26.09 132.82 109.36
CA GLY A 223 -27.17 133.62 108.78
C GLY A 223 -28.50 133.25 109.41
#